data_AF-A0A7J8H528-F1
#
_entry.id   AF-A0A7J8H528-F1
#
_cell.length_a   1.000
_cell.length_b   1.000
_cell.length_c   1.000
_cell.angle_alpha   90.00
_cell.angle_beta   90.00
_cell.angle_gamma   90.00
#
_symmetry.space_group_name_H-M   'P 1'
#
loop_
_entity.id
_entity.type
_entity.pdbx_description
1 polymer ?
#
loop_
_entity_poly.entity_id
_entity_poly.type
_entity_poly.pdbx_seq_one_letter_code
_entity_poly.pdbx_strand_id
1 'polypeptide(L)'
;MAAQGEPQVQFKLVLVGDGGTGKTTFVKRHLTGEFEKFGGLRDGYYIQAQCAIIMFDVTSRVTYKNVPNWHRDLVRVCENIPIVLCGNKVDIKDRKVKAKSIVFHRKKNLQYYDISAKSNYNFEKPFLWLARKLIGDPNLEFVAMPALAPPEVVMDPALAAQYEHDLEVAQTTALPDEDDDL
;
A
#
# COMPACT_ATOMS: atom_id res chain seq x y z
N MET A 1 -29.64 -4.62 -6.78
CA MET A 1 -29.84 -6.07 -6.62
C MET A 1 -28.74 -6.76 -7.40
N ALA A 2 -27.76 -7.37 -6.72
CA ALA A 2 -26.72 -8.12 -7.41
C ALA A 2 -27.35 -9.35 -8.08
N ALA A 3 -27.04 -9.57 -9.35
CA ALA A 3 -27.51 -10.74 -10.09
C ALA A 3 -27.08 -12.01 -9.34
N GLN A 4 -28.05 -12.79 -8.88
CA GLN A 4 -27.82 -14.08 -8.27
C GLN A 4 -27.26 -15.02 -9.35
N GLY A 5 -25.97 -15.37 -9.27
CA GLY A 5 -25.40 -16.46 -10.07
C GLY A 5 -23.99 -16.27 -10.62
N GLU A 6 -23.39 -15.08 -10.54
CA GLU A 6 -22.00 -14.92 -11.00
C GLU A 6 -21.00 -15.41 -9.93
N PRO A 7 -19.98 -16.20 -10.32
CA PRO A 7 -18.92 -16.59 -9.40
C PRO A 7 -18.22 -15.33 -8.87
N GLN A 8 -18.13 -15.20 -7.56
CA GLN A 8 -17.44 -14.07 -6.94
C GLN A 8 -15.95 -14.13 -7.30
N VAL A 9 -15.46 -13.07 -7.92
CA VAL A 9 -14.02 -12.91 -8.16
C VAL A 9 -13.35 -12.58 -6.83
N GLN A 10 -12.46 -13.47 -6.38
CA GLN A 10 -11.71 -13.30 -5.15
C GLN A 10 -10.21 -13.32 -5.45
N PHE A 11 -9.47 -12.45 -4.76
CA PHE A 11 -8.03 -12.37 -4.86
C PHE A 11 -7.38 -12.49 -3.48
N LYS A 12 -6.39 -13.36 -3.34
CA LYS A 12 -5.54 -13.41 -2.16
C LYS A 12 -4.58 -12.22 -2.16
N LEU A 13 -4.85 -11.25 -1.29
CA LEU A 13 -3.98 -10.11 -1.03
C LEU A 13 -3.11 -10.37 0.20
N VAL A 14 -1.80 -10.25 0.04
CA VAL A 14 -0.86 -10.32 1.16
C VAL A 14 -0.45 -8.91 1.61
N LEU A 15 -0.64 -8.62 2.90
CA LEU A 15 -0.27 -7.33 3.50
C LEU A 15 0.93 -7.52 4.45
N VAL A 16 2.11 -7.00 4.06
CA VAL A 16 3.37 -7.13 4.81
C VAL A 16 3.99 -5.78 5.17
N GLY A 17 4.99 -5.82 6.05
CA GLY A 17 5.69 -4.66 6.56
C GLY A 17 6.02 -4.80 8.04
N ASP A 18 6.83 -3.90 8.57
CA ASP A 18 7.28 -3.93 9.96
C ASP A 18 6.13 -3.87 10.98
N GLY A 19 6.38 -4.31 12.21
CA GLY A 19 5.48 -4.09 13.34
C GLY A 19 5.20 -2.59 13.54
N GLY A 20 3.97 -2.23 13.93
CA GLY A 20 3.61 -0.84 14.21
C GLY A 20 3.36 0.06 12.98
N THR A 21 3.52 -0.46 11.76
CA THR A 21 3.26 0.28 10.50
C THR A 21 1.79 0.62 10.27
N GLY A 22 0.86 -0.05 10.95
CA GLY A 22 -0.59 0.21 10.86
C GLY A 22 -1.40 -0.78 10.04
N LYS A 23 -0.80 -1.91 9.59
CA LYS A 23 -1.49 -2.99 8.86
C LYS A 23 -2.79 -3.45 9.51
N THR A 24 -2.77 -3.71 10.81
CA THR A 24 -3.97 -4.15 11.55
C THR A 24 -5.05 -3.08 11.58
N THR A 25 -4.68 -1.80 11.70
CA THR A 25 -5.63 -0.68 11.65
C THR A 25 -6.23 -0.58 10.25
N PHE A 26 -5.40 -0.68 9.21
CA PHE A 26 -5.84 -0.67 7.81
C PHE A 26 -6.82 -1.80 7.50
N VAL A 27 -6.56 -3.01 7.99
CA VAL A 27 -7.47 -4.15 7.83
C VAL A 27 -8.76 -3.95 8.62
N LYS A 28 -8.68 -3.62 9.92
CA LYS A 28 -9.87 -3.49 10.79
C LYS A 28 -10.89 -2.45 10.33
N ARG A 29 -10.46 -1.46 9.55
CA ARG A 29 -11.37 -0.45 8.98
C ARG A 29 -12.17 -0.97 7.80
N HIS A 30 -11.69 -2.01 7.13
CA HIS A 30 -12.46 -2.83 6.22
C HIS A 30 -13.11 -3.95 7.04
N LEU A 31 -14.27 -3.69 7.64
CA LEU A 31 -15.02 -4.73 8.37
C LEU A 31 -15.61 -5.81 7.44
N THR A 32 -15.41 -5.66 6.14
CA THR A 32 -15.84 -6.57 5.08
C THR A 32 -14.66 -7.42 4.60
N GLY A 33 -14.74 -8.74 4.76
CA GLY A 33 -13.75 -9.69 4.25
C GLY A 33 -13.23 -10.66 5.31
N GLU A 34 -12.53 -11.70 4.86
CA GLU A 34 -11.85 -12.65 5.71
C GLU A 34 -10.39 -12.22 5.89
N PHE A 35 -9.98 -12.05 7.15
CA PHE A 35 -8.64 -11.57 7.49
C PHE A 35 -7.97 -12.52 8.46
N GLU A 36 -7.03 -13.30 7.94
CA GLU A 36 -6.28 -14.23 8.76
C GLU A 36 -5.09 -13.53 9.42
N LYS A 37 -5.06 -13.55 10.76
CA LYS A 37 -3.95 -13.01 11.55
C LYS A 37 -3.05 -14.16 11.94
N PHE A 38 -1.91 -14.28 11.28
CA PHE A 38 -0.89 -15.22 11.70
C PHE A 38 0.42 -14.51 12.00
N GLY A 39 1.03 -14.88 13.13
CA GLY A 39 2.28 -14.29 13.61
C GLY A 39 3.50 -14.89 12.91
N GLY A 40 4.38 -14.01 12.42
CA GLY A 40 5.60 -14.39 11.69
C GLY A 40 5.30 -14.82 10.25
N LEU A 41 6.06 -14.33 9.28
CA LEU A 41 5.89 -14.69 7.87
C LEU A 41 6.72 -15.94 7.56
N ARG A 42 6.11 -17.11 7.70
CA ARG A 42 6.61 -18.36 7.11
C ARG A 42 6.25 -18.38 5.62
N ASP A 43 7.05 -19.06 4.80
CA ASP A 43 6.86 -19.12 3.34
C ASP A 43 5.42 -19.49 2.92
N GLY A 44 4.73 -20.30 3.74
CA GLY A 44 3.33 -20.69 3.54
C GLY A 44 2.32 -19.56 3.40
N TYR A 45 2.55 -18.38 3.99
CA TYR A 45 1.58 -17.27 3.89
C TYR A 45 1.57 -16.63 2.51
N TYR A 46 2.73 -16.58 1.86
CA TYR A 46 2.86 -16.01 0.54
C TYR A 46 2.28 -16.90 -0.54
N ILE A 47 2.28 -18.23 -0.35
CA ILE A 47 1.81 -19.21 -1.35
C ILE A 47 0.46 -18.79 -1.94
N GLN A 48 0.38 -18.75 -3.28
CA GLN A 48 -0.82 -18.36 -4.03
C GLN A 48 -1.31 -16.92 -3.81
N ALA A 49 -0.48 -16.02 -3.26
CA ALA A 49 -0.80 -14.60 -3.30
C ALA A 49 -0.96 -14.16 -4.76
N GLN A 50 -2.03 -13.43 -5.05
CA GLN A 50 -2.30 -12.86 -6.37
C GLN A 50 -1.90 -11.39 -6.42
N CYS A 51 -1.84 -10.72 -5.27
CA CYS A 51 -1.35 -9.36 -5.14
C CYS A 51 -0.79 -9.10 -3.74
N ALA A 52 -0.08 -7.99 -3.58
CA ALA A 52 0.38 -7.59 -2.26
C ALA A 52 0.41 -6.09 -2.02
N ILE A 53 0.37 -5.74 -0.74
CA ILE A 53 0.65 -4.41 -0.23
C ILE A 53 1.83 -4.52 0.72
N ILE A 54 2.88 -3.75 0.48
CA ILE A 54 3.99 -3.56 1.42
C ILE A 54 3.76 -2.21 2.10
N MET A 55 3.63 -2.22 3.43
CA MET A 55 3.34 -1.02 4.21
C MET A 55 4.54 -0.62 5.06
N PHE A 56 4.91 0.65 5.00
CA PHE A 56 5.86 1.27 5.94
C PHE A 56 5.22 2.48 6.62
N ASP A 57 5.89 3.00 7.64
CA ASP A 57 5.46 4.17 8.42
C ASP A 57 6.32 5.38 8.02
N VAL A 58 5.68 6.45 7.53
CA VAL A 58 6.40 7.66 7.10
C VAL A 58 7.07 8.40 8.26
N THR A 59 6.71 8.11 9.51
CA THR A 59 7.37 8.68 10.71
C THR A 59 8.55 7.83 11.19
N SER A 60 8.81 6.68 10.56
CA SER A 60 9.84 5.73 11.00
C SER A 60 10.73 5.25 9.85
N ARG A 61 11.92 5.85 9.73
CA ARG A 61 12.88 5.54 8.63
C ARG A 61 13.27 4.07 8.56
N VAL A 62 13.36 3.39 9.71
CA VAL A 62 13.72 1.96 9.75
C VAL A 62 12.71 1.11 8.99
N THR A 63 11.42 1.45 9.07
CA THR A 63 10.37 0.69 8.39
C THR A 63 10.47 0.78 6.88
N TYR A 64 10.89 1.94 6.34
CA TYR A 64 11.17 2.09 4.92
C TYR A 64 12.46 1.36 4.51
N LYS A 65 13.52 1.42 5.33
CA LYS A 65 14.77 0.67 5.09
C LYS A 65 14.54 -0.86 5.02
N ASN A 66 13.52 -1.37 5.69
CA ASN A 66 13.17 -2.80 5.66
C ASN A 66 12.27 -3.21 4.49
N VAL A 67 11.72 -2.27 3.72
CA VAL A 67 10.88 -2.57 2.53
C VAL A 67 11.56 -3.51 1.53
N PRO A 68 12.85 -3.34 1.17
CA PRO A 68 13.54 -4.27 0.27
C PRO A 68 13.58 -5.71 0.78
N ASN A 69 13.69 -5.92 2.10
CA ASN A 69 13.66 -7.26 2.70
C ASN A 69 12.28 -7.89 2.53
N TRP A 70 11.21 -7.16 2.87
CA TRP A 70 9.83 -7.63 2.67
C TRP A 70 9.53 -7.96 1.21
N HIS A 71 9.97 -7.08 0.30
CA HIS A 71 9.82 -7.31 -1.13
C HIS A 71 10.56 -8.57 -1.57
N ARG A 72 11.84 -8.73 -1.19
CA ARG A 72 12.65 -9.91 -1.52
C ARG A 72 11.99 -11.20 -1.06
N ASP A 73 11.55 -11.23 0.20
CA ASP A 73 10.96 -12.45 0.79
C ASP A 73 9.62 -12.79 0.12
N LEU A 74 8.84 -11.78 -0.28
CA LEU A 74 7.60 -11.94 -1.00
C LEU A 74 7.81 -12.46 -2.43
N VAL A 75 8.70 -11.82 -3.21
CA VAL A 75 8.95 -12.23 -4.61
C VAL A 75 9.67 -13.57 -4.72
N ARG A 76 10.32 -14.03 -3.64
CA ARG A 76 10.90 -15.38 -3.54
C ARG A 76 9.83 -16.48 -3.62
N VAL A 77 8.61 -16.20 -3.16
CA VAL A 77 7.50 -17.18 -3.16
C VAL A 77 6.50 -16.88 -4.28
N CYS A 78 6.25 -15.60 -4.58
CA CYS A 78 5.31 -15.18 -5.61
C CYS A 78 5.98 -14.23 -6.60
N GLU A 79 6.40 -14.81 -7.73
CA GLU A 79 6.98 -14.05 -8.83
C GLU A 79 5.88 -13.29 -9.59
N ASN A 80 6.19 -12.06 -10.02
CA ASN A 80 5.38 -11.25 -10.94
C ASN A 80 3.94 -10.91 -10.50
N ILE A 81 3.65 -10.86 -9.21
CA ILE A 81 2.36 -10.36 -8.73
C ILE A 81 2.36 -8.83 -8.66
N PRO A 82 1.22 -8.14 -8.89
CA PRO A 82 1.10 -6.71 -8.67
C PRO A 82 1.29 -6.37 -7.18
N ILE A 83 2.21 -5.45 -6.90
CA ILE A 83 2.54 -5.01 -5.55
C ILE A 83 2.40 -3.49 -5.45
N VAL A 84 1.74 -3.04 -4.39
CA VAL A 84 1.65 -1.61 -4.03
C VAL A 84 2.49 -1.34 -2.78
N LEU A 85 3.30 -0.29 -2.84
CA LEU A 85 4.01 0.26 -1.69
C LEU A 85 3.18 1.38 -1.06
N CYS A 86 2.87 1.26 0.23
CA CYS A 86 2.08 2.24 0.97
C CYS A 86 2.90 2.89 2.08
N GLY A 87 3.05 4.22 2.03
CA GLY A 87 3.56 5.02 3.15
C GLY A 87 2.41 5.43 4.04
N ASN A 88 2.26 4.78 5.20
CA ASN A 88 1.17 5.06 6.13
C ASN A 88 1.53 6.15 7.15
N LYS A 89 0.51 6.71 7.81
CA LYS A 89 0.57 7.73 8.86
C LYS A 89 0.95 9.13 8.38
N VAL A 90 0.55 9.47 7.15
CA VAL A 90 0.77 10.83 6.61
C VAL A 90 -0.04 11.91 7.34
N ASP A 91 -0.99 11.53 8.20
CA ASP A 91 -1.67 12.44 9.13
C ASP A 91 -0.72 13.05 10.18
N ILE A 92 0.46 12.46 10.40
CA ILE A 92 1.44 12.96 11.35
C ILE A 92 2.38 13.96 10.67
N LYS A 93 2.36 15.21 11.17
CA LYS A 93 3.14 16.33 10.61
C LYS A 93 4.66 16.08 10.60
N ASP A 94 5.19 15.38 11.59
CA ASP A 94 6.63 15.06 11.70
C ASP A 94 7.04 13.87 10.80
N ARG A 95 6.82 14.03 9.49
CA ARG A 95 7.15 13.05 8.46
C ARG A 95 8.67 12.91 8.32
N LYS A 96 9.20 11.71 8.58
CA LYS A 96 10.64 11.40 8.51
C LYS A 96 11.08 10.85 7.16
N VAL A 97 10.19 10.18 6.42
CA VAL A 97 10.40 9.60 5.08
C VAL A 97 9.60 10.42 4.07
N LYS A 98 10.28 11.27 3.30
CA LYS A 98 9.66 12.22 2.35
C LYS A 98 9.60 11.61 0.94
N ALA A 99 8.71 12.13 0.08
CA ALA A 99 8.55 11.69 -1.31
C ALA A 99 9.90 11.47 -2.05
N LYS A 100 10.83 12.43 -1.94
CA LYS A 100 12.17 12.36 -2.55
C LYS A 100 13.01 11.14 -2.13
N SER A 101 12.83 10.63 -0.91
CA SER A 101 13.56 9.46 -0.42
C SER A 101 12.93 8.12 -0.83
N ILE A 102 11.69 8.16 -1.34
CA ILE A 102 10.91 6.95 -1.65
C ILE A 102 11.17 6.53 -3.09
N VAL A 103 12.35 6.00 -3.35
CA VAL A 103 12.78 5.58 -4.70
C VAL A 103 12.54 4.11 -5.01
N PHE A 104 12.29 3.27 -3.99
CA PHE A 104 12.23 1.81 -4.15
C PHE A 104 11.15 1.36 -5.14
N HIS A 105 10.00 2.04 -5.14
CA HIS A 105 8.90 1.73 -6.04
C HIS A 105 9.29 1.89 -7.52
N ARG A 106 10.09 2.91 -7.86
CA ARG A 106 10.59 3.13 -9.23
C ARG A 106 11.59 2.06 -9.63
N LYS A 107 12.50 1.68 -8.72
CA LYS A 107 13.51 0.63 -8.95
C LYS A 107 12.89 -0.75 -9.21
N LYS A 108 11.72 -1.04 -8.62
CA LYS A 108 11.02 -2.33 -8.73
C LYS A 108 9.72 -2.28 -9.53
N ASN A 109 9.42 -1.16 -10.19
CA ASN A 109 8.18 -0.94 -10.95
C ASN A 109 6.89 -1.20 -10.14
N LEU A 110 6.88 -0.74 -8.89
CA LEU A 110 5.74 -0.81 -7.97
C LEU A 110 4.98 0.51 -8.01
N GLN A 111 3.68 0.44 -7.74
CA GLN A 111 2.90 1.64 -7.48
C GLN A 111 3.14 2.13 -6.04
N TYR A 112 3.21 3.44 -5.86
CA TYR A 112 3.29 4.05 -4.53
C TYR A 112 2.05 4.88 -4.21
N TYR A 113 1.59 4.82 -2.96
CA TYR A 113 0.59 5.73 -2.40
C TYR A 113 0.94 6.18 -0.98
N ASP A 114 0.80 7.47 -0.73
CA ASP A 114 0.67 8.02 0.62
C ASP A 114 -0.73 7.70 1.16
N ILE A 115 -0.82 7.08 2.33
CA ILE A 115 -2.09 6.73 2.97
C ILE A 115 -2.12 7.15 4.44
N SER A 116 -3.32 7.33 4.98
CA SER A 116 -3.52 7.32 6.42
C SER A 116 -4.69 6.43 6.78
N ALA A 117 -4.37 5.33 7.48
CA ALA A 117 -5.39 4.47 8.04
C ALA A 117 -6.28 5.22 9.06
N LYS A 118 -5.81 6.29 9.71
CA LYS A 118 -6.63 7.00 10.71
C LYS A 118 -7.61 7.99 10.09
N SER A 119 -7.26 8.61 8.97
CA SER A 119 -8.13 9.59 8.32
C SER A 119 -8.89 9.07 7.10
N ASN A 120 -8.71 7.80 6.73
CA ASN A 120 -9.15 7.23 5.46
C ASN A 120 -8.53 7.89 4.21
N TYR A 121 -7.44 8.66 4.36
CA TYR A 121 -6.79 9.30 3.22
C TYR A 121 -6.19 8.27 2.26
N ASN A 122 -6.56 8.37 0.97
CA ASN A 122 -6.14 7.50 -0.13
C ASN A 122 -6.34 5.99 0.12
N PHE A 123 -7.29 5.64 0.97
CA PHE A 123 -7.43 4.30 1.49
C PHE A 123 -7.87 3.29 0.42
N GLU A 124 -8.64 3.73 -0.57
CA GLU A 124 -9.11 2.96 -1.71
C GLU A 124 -8.08 2.83 -2.84
N LYS A 125 -7.14 3.78 -2.97
CA LYS A 125 -6.22 3.84 -4.12
C LYS A 125 -5.38 2.57 -4.30
N PRO A 126 -4.81 1.94 -3.24
CA PRO A 126 -4.10 0.67 -3.38
C PRO A 126 -4.97 -0.45 -3.95
N PHE A 127 -6.20 -0.60 -3.44
CA PHE A 127 -7.11 -1.65 -3.90
C PHE A 127 -7.57 -1.41 -5.33
N LEU A 128 -7.87 -0.16 -5.68
CA LEU A 128 -8.29 0.19 -7.03
C LEU A 128 -7.20 -0.11 -8.06
N TRP A 129 -5.95 0.26 -7.76
CA TRP A 129 -4.83 -0.05 -8.64
C TRP A 129 -4.60 -1.56 -8.78
N LEU A 130 -4.67 -2.30 -7.68
CA LEU A 130 -4.56 -3.77 -7.69
C LEU A 130 -5.69 -4.40 -8.51
N ALA A 131 -6.94 -3.97 -8.31
CA ALA A 131 -8.09 -4.46 -9.06
C ALA A 131 -7.92 -4.22 -10.57
N ARG A 132 -7.52 -3.01 -10.98
CA ARG A 132 -7.22 -2.69 -12.38
C ARG A 132 -6.15 -3.62 -12.97
N LYS A 133 -5.08 -3.90 -12.23
CA LYS A 133 -4.00 -4.79 -12.67
C LYS A 133 -4.42 -6.26 -12.74
N LEU A 134 -5.19 -6.73 -11.77
CA LEU A 134 -5.63 -8.13 -11.68
C LEU A 134 -6.72 -8.46 -12.70
N ILE A 135 -7.64 -7.54 -12.95
CA ILE A 135 -8.71 -7.69 -13.94
C ILE A 135 -8.21 -7.38 -15.36
N GLY A 136 -7.17 -6.56 -15.49
CA GLY A 136 -6.66 -6.10 -16.79
C GLY A 136 -7.48 -4.96 -17.40
N ASP A 137 -8.34 -4.30 -16.61
CA ASP A 137 -9.13 -3.16 -17.04
C ASP A 137 -8.64 -1.87 -16.36
N PRO A 138 -7.98 -0.94 -17.09
CA PRO A 138 -7.53 0.33 -16.53
C PRO A 138 -8.67 1.29 -16.18
N ASN A 139 -9.86 1.10 -16.75
CA ASN A 139 -11.04 1.95 -16.54
C ASN A 139 -11.93 1.46 -15.39
N LEU A 140 -11.54 0.38 -14.70
CA LEU A 140 -12.25 -0.09 -13.52
C LEU A 140 -12.31 1.01 -12.46
N GLU A 141 -13.50 1.27 -11.95
CA GLU A 141 -13.77 2.25 -10.90
C GLU A 141 -14.66 1.64 -9.81
N PHE A 142 -14.45 2.07 -8.56
CA PHE A 142 -15.35 1.71 -7.48
C PHE A 142 -16.59 2.60 -7.54
N VAL A 143 -17.73 1.99 -7.84
CA VAL A 143 -19.04 2.67 -7.91
C VAL A 143 -19.56 3.13 -6.55
N ALA A 144 -19.01 2.57 -5.47
CA ALA A 144 -19.35 2.95 -4.10
C ALA A 144 -18.13 2.74 -3.21
N MET A 145 -17.94 3.64 -2.25
CA MET A 145 -16.98 3.42 -1.17
C MET A 145 -17.52 2.36 -0.21
N PRO A 146 -16.69 1.40 0.23
CA PRO A 146 -17.10 0.47 1.27
C PRO A 146 -17.43 1.24 2.57
N ALA A 147 -18.28 0.67 3.41
CA ALA A 147 -18.58 1.23 4.72
C ALA A 147 -17.34 1.14 5.63
N LEU A 148 -16.53 2.19 5.61
CA LEU A 148 -15.35 2.32 6.45
C LEU A 148 -15.74 2.78 7.85
N ALA A 149 -14.94 2.41 8.85
CA ALA A 149 -15.01 3.06 10.15
C ALA A 149 -14.85 4.59 9.99
N PRO A 150 -15.51 5.41 10.83
CA PRO A 150 -15.31 6.85 10.83
C PRO A 150 -13.83 7.23 11.00
N PRO A 151 -13.35 8.33 10.39
CA PRO A 151 -11.99 8.79 10.59
C PRO A 151 -11.74 9.15 12.06
N GLU A 152 -10.63 8.67 12.61
CA GLU A 152 -10.17 9.03 13.96
C GLU A 152 -9.53 10.43 13.97
N VAL A 153 -8.96 10.84 12.85
CA VAL A 153 -8.32 12.14 12.63
C VAL A 153 -8.68 12.66 11.25
N VAL A 154 -8.73 13.98 11.09
CA VAL A 154 -8.96 14.61 9.79
C VAL A 154 -7.62 14.96 9.16
N MET A 155 -7.40 14.53 7.92
CA MET A 155 -6.23 14.95 7.15
C MET A 155 -6.39 16.43 6.78
N ASP A 156 -5.39 17.26 7.06
CA ASP A 156 -5.37 18.64 6.63
C ASP A 156 -5.33 18.71 5.09
N PRO A 157 -6.33 19.31 4.42
CA PRO A 157 -6.37 19.37 2.95
C PRO A 157 -5.16 20.05 2.33
N ALA A 158 -4.59 21.07 2.99
CA ALA A 158 -3.40 21.75 2.50
C ALA A 158 -2.17 20.83 2.56
N LEU A 159 -2.07 20.03 3.63
CA LEU A 159 -0.99 19.05 3.78
C LEU A 159 -1.13 17.89 2.78
N ALA A 160 -2.36 17.44 2.53
CA ALA A 160 -2.64 16.42 1.52
C ALA A 160 -2.22 16.90 0.12
N ALA A 161 -2.63 18.10 -0.28
CA ALA A 161 -2.25 18.70 -1.55
C ALA A 161 -0.73 18.89 -1.67
N GLN A 162 -0.06 19.30 -0.59
CA GLN A 162 1.40 19.41 -0.55
C GLN A 162 2.08 18.06 -0.80
N TYR A 163 1.62 16.99 -0.15
CA TYR A 163 2.21 15.66 -0.34
C TYR A 163 1.95 15.08 -1.73
N GLU A 164 0.79 15.34 -2.31
CA GLU A 164 0.49 14.93 -3.68
C GLU A 164 1.40 15.66 -4.68
N HIS A 165 1.58 16.98 -4.50
CA HIS A 165 2.53 17.77 -5.29
C HIS A 165 3.99 17.29 -5.13
N ASP A 166 4.44 17.06 -3.88
CA ASP A 166 5.79 16.56 -3.61
C ASP A 166 6.05 15.19 -4.29
N LEU A 167 5.03 14.35 -4.41
CA LEU A 167 5.10 13.07 -5.11
C LEU A 167 5.19 13.24 -6.63
N GLU A 168 4.39 14.11 -7.23
CA GLU A 168 4.47 14.42 -8.66
C GLU A 168 5.85 14.96 -9.05
N VAL A 169 6.40 15.86 -8.24
CA VAL A 169 7.77 16.38 -8.41
C VAL A 169 8.79 15.25 -8.28
N ALA A 170 8.66 14.36 -7.29
CA ALA A 170 9.59 13.24 -7.11
C ALA A 170 9.51 12.19 -8.24
N GLN A 171 8.33 12.02 -8.87
CA GLN A 171 8.15 11.11 -10.00
C GLN A 171 8.86 11.61 -11.27
N THR A 172 8.87 12.92 -11.49
CA THR A 172 9.52 13.54 -12.66
C THR A 172 11.03 13.77 -12.47
N THR A 173 11.52 13.76 -11.22
CA THR A 173 12.94 13.87 -10.91
C THR A 173 13.69 12.60 -11.32
N ALA A 174 14.92 12.71 -11.85
CA ALA A 174 15.77 11.56 -12.11
C ALA A 174 16.06 10.79 -10.82
N LEU A 175 16.21 9.46 -10.91
CA LEU A 175 16.70 8.69 -9.77
C LEU A 175 18.18 9.02 -9.55
N PRO A 176 18.65 9.12 -8.29
CA PRO A 176 20.08 9.17 -8.02
C PRO A 176 20.74 7.87 -8.50
N ASP A 177 21.98 7.98 -8.95
CA ASP A 177 22.78 6.83 -9.42
C ASP A 177 22.94 5.79 -8.30
N GLU A 178 23.02 4.51 -8.66
CA GLU A 178 22.99 3.41 -7.68
C GLU A 178 24.19 3.38 -6.72
N ASP A 179 25.27 4.10 -7.05
CA ASP A 179 26.53 4.12 -6.30
C ASP A 179 26.51 4.99 -5.02
N ASP A 180 25.47 5.81 -4.80
CA ASP A 180 25.38 6.71 -3.63
C ASP A 180 24.83 6.04 -2.34
N ASP A 181 24.43 4.77 -2.39
CA ASP A 181 23.79 4.03 -1.27
C ASP A 181 24.61 2.81 -0.79
N LEU A 182 25.95 2.87 -0.82
CA LEU A 182 26.85 1.93 -0.11
C LEU A 182 27.28 2.48 1.28
#